data_AF-A0A5Q4SM04-F1
#
_entry.id   AF-A0A5Q4SM04-F1
#
_cell.length_a   1.000
_cell.length_b   1.000
_cell.length_c   1.000
_cell.angle_alpha   90.00
_cell.angle_beta   90.00
_cell.angle_gamma   90.00
#
_symmetry.space_group_name_H-M   'P 1'
#
loop_
_entity.id
_entity.type
_entity.pdbx_description
1 polymer ?
#
loop_
_entity_poly.entity_id
_entity_poly.type
_entity_poly.pdbx_seq_one_letter_code
_entity_poly.pdbx_strand_id
1 'polypeptide(L)' 'MFGISEIAIFLIIAILIFGAKKLPELARSMGKSARILKSEAQALKSDGKPPVVHPDPYTEGSDDPRVIRGTATEKP' A
#
# COMPACT_ATOMS: atom_id res chain seq x y z
N MET A 1 -20.91 25.39 9.87
CA MET A 1 -19.45 25.12 9.84
C MET A 1 -19.17 23.80 10.57
N PHE A 2 -19.86 22.71 10.16
CA PHE A 2 -19.98 21.47 10.94
C PHE A 2 -19.66 20.27 10.07
N GLY A 3 -18.39 20.08 9.73
CA GLY A 3 -17.96 18.99 8.85
C GLY A 3 -16.77 18.27 9.43
N ILE A 4 -15.64 18.97 9.53
CA ILE A 4 -14.40 18.37 10.03
C ILE A 4 -14.42 18.25 11.56
N SER A 5 -14.99 19.22 12.26
CA SER A 5 -15.06 19.24 13.73
C SER A 5 -15.89 18.08 14.31
N GLU A 6 -17.08 17.82 13.78
CA GLU A 6 -17.91 16.67 14.18
C GLU A 6 -17.22 15.34 13.92
N ILE A 7 -16.64 15.17 12.73
CA ILE A 7 -15.94 13.93 12.36
C ILE A 7 -14.76 13.70 13.30
N ALA A 8 -14.02 14.75 13.67
CA ALA A 8 -12.92 14.65 14.63
C ALA A 8 -13.39 14.15 16.00
N ILE A 9 -14.54 14.65 16.50
CA ILE A 9 -15.12 14.22 17.78
C ILE A 9 -15.49 12.73 17.72
N PHE A 10 -16.16 12.28 16.66
CA PHE A 10 -16.49 10.86 16.49
C PHE A 10 -15.25 9.98 16.39
N LEU A 11 -14.22 10.43 15.68
CA LEU A 11 -12.94 9.71 15.59
C LEU A 11 -12.26 9.56 16.95
N ILE A 12 -12.26 10.61 17.76
CA ILE A 12 -11.70 10.56 19.12
C ILE A 12 -12.45 9.52 19.96
N ILE A 13 -13.79 9.54 19.94
CA ILE A 13 -14.60 8.56 20.69
C ILE A 13 -14.33 7.14 20.19
N ALA A 14 -14.26 6.92 18.87
CA ALA A 14 -13.94 5.62 18.31
C ALA A 14 -12.54 5.14 18.76
N ILE A 15 -11.53 6.01 18.75
CA ILE A 15 -10.18 5.68 19.23
C ILE A 15 -10.17 5.36 20.73
N LEU A 16 -11.00 6.01 21.55
CA LEU A 16 -11.11 5.69 22.97
C LEU A 16 -11.71 4.29 23.20
N ILE A 17 -12.72 3.90 22.43
CA ILE A 17 -13.38 2.59 22.55
C ILE A 17 -12.50 1.47 21.99
N PHE A 18 -11.99 1.65 20.77
CA PHE A 18 -11.20 0.63 20.08
C PHE A 18 -9.73 0.61 20.54
N GLY A 19 -9.20 1.75 21.00
CA GLY A 19 -7.80 1.93 21.36
C GLY A 19 -6.93 2.36 20.16
N ALA A 20 -5.94 3.22 20.44
CA ALA A 20 -5.04 3.79 19.41
C ALA A 20 -4.24 2.74 18.61
N LYS A 21 -4.03 1.54 19.17
CA LYS A 21 -3.32 0.44 18.47
C LYS A 21 -4.25 -0.37 17.57
N LYS A 22 -5.57 -0.40 17.82
CA LYS A 22 -6.52 -1.23 17.06
C LYS A 22 -6.95 -0.58 15.75
N LEU A 23 -7.11 0.73 15.68
CA LEU A 23 -7.38 1.41 14.40
C LEU A 23 -6.33 1.11 13.31
N PRO A 24 -5.01 1.29 13.54
CA PRO A 24 -4.01 1.01 12.51
C PRO A 24 -3.87 -0.48 12.22
N GLU A 25 -4.13 -1.34 13.21
CA GLU A 25 -4.14 -2.80 13.03
C GLU A 25 -5.30 -3.27 12.14
N LEU A 26 -6.50 -2.74 12.37
CA LEU A 26 -7.68 -2.97 11.52
C LEU A 26 -7.46 -2.41 10.11
N ALA A 27 -6.97 -1.17 9.98
CA ALA A 27 -6.66 -0.59 8.67
C ALA A 27 -5.61 -1.40 7.90
N ARG A 28 -4.54 -1.86 8.57
CA ARG A 28 -3.49 -2.68 7.94
C ARG A 28 -4.00 -4.06 7.50
N SER A 29 -4.80 -4.72 8.33
CA SER A 29 -5.37 -6.04 7.98
C SER A 29 -6.41 -5.92 6.87
N MET A 30 -7.34 -4.95 6.96
CA MET A 30 -8.31 -4.66 5.90
C MET A 30 -7.63 -4.25 4.60
N GLY A 31 -6.55 -3.47 4.65
CA GLY A 31 -5.79 -3.05 3.47
C GLY A 31 -5.14 -4.21 2.72
N LYS A 32 -4.63 -5.23 3.44
CA LYS A 32 -4.09 -6.45 2.83
C LYS A 32 -5.18 -7.22 2.08
N SER A 33 -6.34 -7.43 2.70
CA SER A 33 -7.47 -8.11 2.06
C SER A 33 -8.01 -7.29 0.88
N ALA A 34 -8.21 -5.98 1.06
CA ALA A 34 -8.68 -5.09 0.01
C ALA A 34 -7.75 -5.05 -1.21
N ARG A 35 -6.43 -5.20 -1.01
CA ARG A 35 -5.48 -5.28 -2.12
C ARG A 35 -5.69 -6.53 -2.97
N ILE A 36 -5.89 -7.68 -2.33
CA ILE A 36 -6.14 -8.98 -3.00
C ILE A 36 -7.46 -8.89 -3.77
N LEU A 37 -8.53 -8.42 -3.10
CA LEU A 37 -9.84 -8.23 -3.73
C LEU A 37 -9.76 -7.21 -4.88
N LYS A 38 -8.99 -6.14 -4.74
CA LYS A 38 -8.78 -5.14 -5.81
C LYS A 38 -8.03 -5.74 -6.99
N SER A 39 -7.01 -6.56 -6.79
CA SER A 39 -6.29 -7.21 -7.90
C SER A 39 -7.16 -8.21 -8.65
N GLU A 40 -7.94 -9.01 -7.92
CA GLU A 40 -8.88 -9.95 -8.53
C GLU A 40 -10.02 -9.20 -9.26
N ALA A 41 -10.61 -8.19 -8.62
CA ALA A 41 -11.64 -7.35 -9.24
C ALA A 41 -11.12 -6.57 -10.46
N GLN A 42 -9.84 -6.19 -10.47
CA GLN A 42 -9.21 -5.51 -11.59
C GLN A 42 -8.95 -6.48 -12.75
N ALA A 43 -8.49 -7.71 -12.49
CA ALA A 43 -8.37 -8.75 -13.51
C ALA A 43 -9.72 -9.03 -14.19
N LEU A 44 -10.80 -9.14 -13.41
CA LEU A 44 -12.15 -9.32 -13.94
C LEU A 44 -12.64 -8.11 -14.77
N LYS A 45 -12.19 -6.89 -14.46
CA LYS A 45 -12.50 -5.69 -15.27
C LYS A 45 -11.60 -5.55 -16.50
N SER A 46 -10.40 -6.09 -16.46
CA SER A 46 -9.41 -6.02 -17.54
C SER A 46 -9.70 -6.99 -18.69
N ASP A 47 -10.45 -8.07 -18.46
CA ASP A 47 -10.94 -8.96 -19.54
C ASP A 47 -11.84 -8.26 -20.58
N GLY A 48 -12.21 -6.98 -20.36
CA GLY A 48 -12.96 -6.16 -21.30
C GLY A 48 -12.26 -4.88 -21.79
N LYS A 49 -10.99 -4.60 -21.43
CA LYS A 49 -10.33 -3.33 -21.82
C LYS A 49 -8.81 -3.48 -21.98
N PRO A 50 -8.17 -2.89 -23.03
CA PRO A 50 -6.73 -2.95 -23.22
C PRO A 50 -5.98 -2.39 -22.00
N PRO A 51 -4.77 -2.89 -21.70
CA PRO A 51 -4.02 -2.48 -20.52
C PRO A 51 -3.67 -1.01 -20.63
N VAL A 52 -4.31 -0.18 -19.81
CA VAL A 52 -3.89 1.21 -19.63
C VAL A 52 -2.63 1.15 -18.77
N VAL A 53 -1.48 1.24 -19.42
CA VAL A 53 -0.21 1.55 -18.77
C VAL A 53 -0.43 2.88 -18.06
N HIS A 54 -0.61 2.86 -16.75
CA HIS A 54 -0.49 4.06 -15.95
C HIS A 54 1.01 4.35 -15.86
N PRO A 55 1.53 5.43 -16.48
CA PRO A 55 2.86 5.90 -16.16
C PRO A 55 2.85 6.31 -14.68
N ASP A 56 3.45 5.47 -13.85
CA ASP A 56 3.76 5.76 -12.46
C ASP A 56 4.74 6.95 -12.38
N PRO A 57 4.35 8.10 -11.81
CA PRO A 57 5.26 9.24 -11.63
C PRO A 57 6.18 9.09 -10.40
N TYR A 58 6.42 7.86 -9.93
CA TYR A 58 7.21 7.58 -8.72
C TYR A 58 8.17 6.38 -8.86
N THR A 59 8.60 6.05 -10.07
CA THR A 59 9.84 5.28 -10.29
C THR A 59 11.05 6.23 -10.37
N GLU A 60 11.23 7.04 -9.32
CA GLU A 60 12.49 7.74 -9.07
C GLU A 60 13.02 7.26 -7.71
N GLY A 61 13.76 6.17 -7.80
CA GLY A 61 14.32 5.43 -6.68
C GLY A 61 15.20 4.31 -7.21
N SER A 62 16.01 4.62 -8.23
CA SER A 62 17.27 3.90 -8.49
C SER A 62 18.13 4.06 -7.26
N ASP A 63 17.99 3.14 -6.32
CA ASP A 63 18.99 2.85 -5.30
C ASP A 63 19.17 1.33 -5.22
N ASP A 64 19.49 0.76 -6.38
CA ASP A 64 20.31 -0.45 -6.44
C ASP A 64 21.77 -0.03 -6.56
N PRO A 65 22.53 -0.16 -5.46
CA PRO A 65 23.86 -0.69 -5.63
C PRO A 65 24.13 -1.75 -4.56
N ARG A 66 23.49 -2.93 -4.68
CA ARG A 66 24.02 -4.15 -4.06
C ARG A 66 24.08 -5.31 -5.03
N VAL A 67 24.59 -5.02 -6.23
CA VAL A 67 25.31 -6.00 -7.02
C VAL A 67 26.66 -6.24 -6.33
N ILE A 68 26.70 -7.11 -5.32
CA ILE A 68 27.98 -7.75 -4.93
C ILE A 68 28.32 -8.72 -6.06
N ARG A 69 28.89 -8.12 -7.12
CA ARG A 69 29.69 -8.76 -8.13
C ARG A 69 30.85 -9.41 -7.37
N GLY A 70 30.69 -10.68 -6.98
CA GLY A 70 31.78 -11.50 -6.50
C GLY A 70 32.86 -11.54 -7.58
N THR A 71 33.80 -10.62 -7.48
CA THR A 71 35.00 -10.58 -8.29
C THR A 71 35.89 -11.73 -7.84
N ALA A 72 36.20 -12.59 -8.81
CA ALA A 72 37.48 -13.25 -8.98
C ALA A 72 38.22 -13.66 -7.69
N THR A 73 38.06 -14.92 -7.30
CA THR A 73 39.18 -15.69 -6.76
C THR A 73 39.53 -16.75 -7.80
N GLU A 74 40.30 -16.31 -8.78
CA GLU A 74 41.19 -17.19 -9.53
C GLU A 74 42.39 -17.51 -8.62
N LYS A 75 42.85 -18.77 -8.69
CA LYS A 75 44.19 -19.29 -8.39
C LYS A 75 44.60 -19.58 -6.93
N PRO A 76 45.64 -20.40 -6.71
CA PRO A 76 46.30 -21.39 -7.59
C PRO A 76 46.21 -22.85 -7.12
#